data_AF-A0A931WUY1-F1
#
_entry.id   AF-A0A931WUY1-F1
#
_cell.length_a   1.000
_cell.length_b   1.000
_cell.length_c   1.000
_cell.angle_alpha   90.00
_cell.angle_beta   90.00
_cell.angle_gamma   90.00
#
_symmetry.space_group_name_H-M   'P 1'
#
loop_
_entity.id
_entity.type
_entity.pdbx_description
1 polymer ?
#
loop_
_entity_poly.entity_id
_entity_poly.type
_entity_poly.pdbx_seq_one_letter_code
_entity_poly.pdbx_strand_id
1 'polypeptide(L)'
;MTGNELIKKLQDQRKTKIITYITSDRPGINSMIEDSMLRELYDHLKPIKGQNIDLFLYSRGGASVVAWGLVNLIREYAKRFCVIIPYKAHSCATAMAIGADKIVMGRLAELGPVDPTIATVKKGERLDVSVEDMSGYINFLKNKFEIKAEDQSIKAFEKLADEASPLTLGRSYREYIKAREDTKKLLSFAYEDKAIDKIVEILVEKLYSHFHLINRKEAKEAIGLNVEYADDDLESLMWDLYLYYEQELHFKTPYEDSLPTSGTYIDVPLAIIESEALKSTRCARQWYSATQLPDNSKIVQVNSQLGILLPSSNVLPIAPKPGASFSDIGRKIYEKREVVLWEQTKDQ
;
A
#
# COMPACT_ATOMS: atom_id res chain seq x y z
N MET A 1 -7.77 25.54 6.22
CA MET A 1 -6.65 25.74 5.29
C MET A 1 -6.80 24.74 4.17
N THR A 2 -6.47 25.11 2.94
CA THR A 2 -6.42 24.17 1.81
C THR A 2 -5.17 23.28 1.92
N GLY A 3 -5.12 22.18 1.16
CA GLY A 3 -3.92 21.34 1.05
C GLY A 3 -2.70 22.16 0.60
N ASN A 4 -2.86 22.97 -0.44
CA ASN A 4 -1.84 23.87 -0.97
C ASN A 4 -1.27 24.84 0.09
N GLU A 5 -2.12 25.42 0.94
CA GLU A 5 -1.68 26.31 2.03
C GLU A 5 -0.82 25.58 3.07
N LEU A 6 -1.20 24.36 3.44
CA LEU A 6 -0.44 23.53 4.38
C LEU A 6 0.88 23.06 3.78
N ILE A 7 0.89 22.67 2.50
CA ILE A 7 2.10 22.34 1.73
C ILE A 7 3.06 23.54 1.75
N LYS A 8 2.58 24.76 1.44
CA LYS A 8 3.41 25.97 1.44
C LYS A 8 4.04 26.23 2.80
N LYS A 9 3.28 26.14 3.90
CA LYS A 9 3.82 26.31 5.26
C LYS A 9 4.91 25.28 5.59
N LEU A 10 4.70 24.01 5.23
CA LEU A 10 5.71 22.99 5.42
C LEU A 10 6.97 23.25 4.58
N GLN A 11 6.82 23.68 3.31
CA GLN A 11 7.95 24.07 2.46
C GLN A 11 8.74 25.23 3.08
N ASP A 12 8.05 26.23 3.64
CA ASP A 12 8.67 27.38 4.28
C ASP A 12 9.44 26.99 5.55
N GLN A 13 8.92 26.05 6.35
CA GLN A 13 9.62 25.55 7.53
C GLN A 13 10.81 24.66 7.16
N ARG A 14 10.63 23.75 6.20
CA ARG A 14 11.64 22.75 5.79
C ARG A 14 12.72 23.31 4.85
N LYS A 15 12.41 24.41 4.15
CA LYS A 15 13.23 24.94 3.04
C LYS A 15 13.45 23.92 1.93
N THR A 16 12.41 23.16 1.61
CA THR A 16 12.37 22.11 0.57
C THR A 16 11.13 22.30 -0.31
N LYS A 17 11.09 21.63 -1.46
CA LYS A 17 9.86 21.43 -2.22
C LYS A 17 9.17 20.17 -1.74
N ILE A 18 7.85 20.23 -1.60
CA ILE A 18 7.06 19.12 -1.09
C ILE A 18 6.18 18.55 -2.20
N ILE A 19 6.21 17.22 -2.32
CA ILE A 19 5.21 16.45 -3.02
C ILE A 19 4.54 15.55 -1.98
N THR A 20 3.22 15.54 -1.95
CA THR A 20 2.44 14.60 -1.14
C THR A 20 2.10 13.39 -1.98
N TYR A 21 2.08 12.22 -1.35
CA TYR A 21 1.61 11.00 -1.96
C TYR A 21 0.85 10.18 -0.94
N ILE A 22 -0.48 10.14 -1.10
CA ILE A 22 -1.42 9.55 -0.16
C ILE A 22 -2.24 8.50 -0.89
N THR A 23 -2.25 7.25 -0.40
CA THR A 23 -3.17 6.22 -0.88
C THR A 23 -4.32 6.02 0.11
N SER A 24 -5.49 5.65 -0.41
CA SER A 24 -6.69 5.51 0.40
C SER A 24 -6.60 4.36 1.41
N ASP A 25 -6.87 4.65 2.68
CA ASP A 25 -7.12 3.67 3.75
C ASP A 25 -8.61 3.64 4.14
N ARG A 26 -9.50 4.01 3.20
CA ARG A 26 -10.95 3.97 3.41
C ARG A 26 -11.43 2.53 3.53
N PRO A 27 -12.11 2.15 4.64
CA PRO A 27 -12.67 0.81 4.78
C PRO A 27 -13.62 0.49 3.62
N GLY A 28 -13.49 -0.68 3.00
CA GLY A 28 -14.32 -1.11 1.87
C GLY A 28 -13.80 -0.67 0.48
N ILE A 29 -12.90 0.31 0.39
CA ILE A 29 -12.23 0.68 -0.87
C ILE A 29 -10.84 1.30 -0.61
N ASN A 30 -9.86 0.44 -0.33
CA ASN A 30 -8.49 0.87 -0.11
C ASN A 30 -7.72 1.01 -1.44
N SER A 31 -6.61 1.74 -1.40
CA SER A 31 -5.67 1.84 -2.50
C SER A 31 -4.23 1.67 -2.02
N MET A 32 -3.39 1.22 -2.93
CA MET A 32 -1.99 0.88 -2.68
C MET A 32 -1.11 1.50 -3.76
N ILE A 33 0.20 1.55 -3.49
CA ILE A 33 1.20 1.99 -4.46
C ILE A 33 1.26 1.02 -5.63
N GLU A 34 1.09 1.55 -6.84
CA GLU A 34 1.10 0.80 -8.10
C GLU A 34 1.95 1.53 -9.17
N ASP A 35 2.21 0.84 -10.27
CA ASP A 35 3.11 1.28 -11.34
C ASP A 35 2.62 2.50 -12.11
N SER A 36 1.30 2.66 -12.27
CA SER A 36 0.69 3.82 -12.94
C SER A 36 1.25 5.14 -12.38
N MET A 37 1.40 5.20 -11.04
CA MET A 37 1.82 6.35 -10.23
C MET A 37 3.14 7.00 -10.68
N LEU A 38 4.04 6.25 -11.34
CA LEU A 38 5.28 6.82 -11.87
C LEU A 38 4.99 7.93 -12.89
N ARG A 39 4.00 7.71 -13.75
CA ARG A 39 3.63 8.65 -14.82
C ARG A 39 3.07 9.93 -14.23
N GLU A 40 2.21 9.84 -13.22
CA GLU A 40 1.64 11.03 -12.59
C GLU A 40 2.68 11.77 -11.77
N LEU A 41 3.50 11.06 -10.99
CA LEU A 41 4.56 11.69 -10.19
C LEU A 41 5.55 12.48 -11.05
N TYR A 42 5.84 12.02 -12.28
CA TYR A 42 6.70 12.72 -13.23
C TYR A 42 6.25 14.18 -13.48
N ASP A 43 4.94 14.43 -13.59
CA ASP A 43 4.42 15.78 -13.84
C ASP A 43 4.59 16.71 -12.63
N HIS A 44 4.56 16.16 -11.41
CA HIS A 44 4.83 16.94 -10.19
C HIS A 44 6.33 17.23 -9.99
N LEU A 45 7.22 16.36 -10.48
CA LEU A 45 8.67 16.51 -10.36
C LEU A 45 9.26 17.51 -11.38
N LYS A 46 8.69 17.56 -12.59
CA LYS A 46 9.20 18.38 -13.70
C LYS A 46 9.42 19.87 -13.34
N PRO A 47 8.51 20.56 -12.61
CA PRO A 47 8.68 21.98 -12.28
C PRO A 47 9.74 22.25 -11.19
N ILE A 48 10.16 21.24 -10.43
CA ILE A 48 11.01 21.39 -9.24
C ILE A 48 12.39 20.74 -9.39
N LYS A 49 12.84 20.51 -10.64
CA LYS A 49 14.15 19.92 -10.92
C LYS A 49 15.29 20.70 -10.25
N GLY A 50 16.22 19.96 -9.63
CA GLY A 50 17.40 20.50 -8.97
C GLY A 50 17.12 21.14 -7.60
N GLN A 51 15.97 20.86 -6.99
CA GLN A 51 15.61 21.30 -5.64
C GLN A 51 15.83 20.18 -4.62
N ASN A 52 15.82 20.53 -3.32
CA ASN A 52 15.66 19.52 -2.26
C ASN A 52 14.18 19.13 -2.21
N ILE A 53 13.88 17.83 -2.22
CA ILE A 53 12.52 17.32 -2.29
C ILE A 53 12.22 16.53 -1.01
N ASP A 54 11.13 16.90 -0.35
CA ASP A 54 10.53 16.13 0.73
C ASP A 54 9.25 15.46 0.18
N LEU A 55 9.20 14.13 0.21
CA LEU A 55 7.99 13.37 -0.12
C LEU A 55 7.19 13.15 1.16
N PHE A 56 6.02 13.77 1.26
CA PHE A 56 5.07 13.54 2.35
C PHE A 56 4.23 12.29 2.04
N LEU A 57 4.49 11.19 2.73
CA LEU A 57 4.03 9.86 2.33
C LEU A 57 3.07 9.24 3.34
N TYR A 58 1.90 8.80 2.85
CA TYR A 58 1.00 7.92 3.59
C TYR A 58 0.54 6.79 2.68
N SER A 59 0.86 5.55 3.06
CA SER A 59 0.35 4.37 2.35
C SER A 59 0.53 3.10 3.17
N ARG A 60 -0.36 2.14 2.94
CA ARG A 60 -0.30 0.79 3.52
C ARG A 60 0.50 -0.21 2.69
N GLY A 61 1.25 0.27 1.71
CA GLY A 61 2.11 -0.54 0.86
C GLY A 61 1.59 -0.64 -0.55
N GLY A 62 1.90 -1.76 -1.20
CA GLY A 62 1.59 -2.00 -2.60
C GLY A 62 2.67 -2.83 -3.27
N ALA A 63 2.82 -2.65 -4.58
CA ALA A 63 3.77 -3.44 -5.34
C ALA A 63 5.22 -3.03 -5.02
N SER A 64 5.97 -3.89 -4.32
CA SER A 64 7.33 -3.59 -3.85
C SER A 64 8.30 -3.20 -4.97
N VAL A 65 8.12 -3.73 -6.19
CA VAL A 65 8.94 -3.40 -7.37
C VAL A 65 8.85 -1.93 -7.78
N VAL A 66 7.75 -1.26 -7.42
CA VAL A 66 7.47 0.14 -7.79
C VAL A 66 8.31 1.10 -6.96
N ALA A 67 8.65 0.76 -5.71
CA ALA A 67 9.45 1.60 -4.83
C ALA A 67 10.80 1.97 -5.45
N TRP A 68 11.50 1.01 -6.06
CA TRP A 68 12.77 1.26 -6.74
C TRP A 68 12.63 2.30 -7.86
N GLY A 69 11.62 2.14 -8.71
CA GLY A 69 11.35 3.06 -9.82
C GLY A 69 10.99 4.47 -9.34
N LEU A 70 10.12 4.58 -8.33
CA LEU A 70 9.69 5.86 -7.77
C LEU A 70 10.85 6.60 -7.09
N VAL A 71 11.66 5.91 -6.27
CA VAL A 71 12.81 6.53 -5.59
C VAL A 71 13.83 7.02 -6.62
N ASN A 72 14.19 6.19 -7.62
CA ASN A 72 15.12 6.63 -8.66
C ASN A 72 14.56 7.83 -9.43
N LEU A 73 13.27 7.80 -9.81
CA LEU A 73 12.65 8.92 -10.49
C LEU A 73 12.71 10.21 -9.65
N ILE A 74 12.44 10.17 -8.35
CA ILE A 74 12.55 11.36 -7.48
C ILE A 74 14.01 11.83 -7.42
N ARG A 75 14.96 10.92 -7.24
CA ARG A 75 16.40 11.23 -7.14
C ARG A 75 16.98 11.85 -8.42
N GLU A 76 16.45 11.52 -9.61
CA GLU A 76 16.83 12.18 -10.87
C GLU A 76 16.49 13.68 -10.91
N TYR A 77 15.53 14.12 -10.08
CA TYR A 77 15.10 15.52 -9.98
C TYR A 77 15.58 16.20 -8.70
N ALA A 78 15.85 15.44 -7.64
CA ALA A 78 16.22 15.96 -6.34
C ALA A 78 17.74 16.18 -6.21
N LYS A 79 18.16 17.30 -5.62
CA LYS A 79 19.53 17.42 -5.06
C LYS A 79 19.69 16.62 -3.78
N ARG A 80 18.62 16.58 -2.98
CA ARG A 80 18.48 15.82 -1.74
C ARG A 80 17.05 15.34 -1.65
N PHE A 81 16.86 14.09 -1.26
CA PHE A 81 15.56 13.46 -1.13
C PHE A 81 15.33 13.07 0.33
N CYS A 82 14.28 13.61 0.96
CA CYS A 82 13.80 13.13 2.26
C CYS A 82 12.36 12.60 2.13
N VAL A 83 11.95 11.76 3.08
CA VAL A 83 10.56 11.30 3.20
C VAL A 83 10.01 11.75 4.55
N ILE A 84 8.84 12.38 4.54
CA ILE A 84 8.10 12.81 5.73
C ILE A 84 6.96 11.83 5.96
N ILE A 85 6.89 11.26 7.16
CA ILE A 85 5.88 10.27 7.53
C ILE A 85 5.02 10.85 8.65
N PRO A 86 3.78 11.27 8.37
CA PRO A 86 2.87 11.77 9.40
C PRO A 86 2.27 10.63 10.23
N TYR A 87 2.07 9.46 9.61
CA TYR A 87 1.42 8.30 10.23
C TYR A 87 1.91 6.99 9.60
N LYS A 88 1.24 6.41 8.61
CA LYS A 88 1.58 5.06 8.11
C LYS A 88 2.41 5.08 6.83
N ALA A 89 3.54 4.38 6.84
CA ALA A 89 4.27 4.01 5.61
C ALA A 89 4.71 2.55 5.71
N HIS A 90 3.95 1.63 5.13
CA HIS A 90 4.20 0.19 5.24
C HIS A 90 4.70 -0.43 3.93
N SER A 91 5.45 -1.53 4.01
CA SER A 91 5.88 -2.33 2.86
C SER A 91 6.54 -1.46 1.77
N CYS A 92 5.94 -1.35 0.58
CA CYS A 92 6.43 -0.50 -0.51
C CYS A 92 6.68 0.96 -0.07
N ALA A 93 5.88 1.52 0.85
CA ALA A 93 6.11 2.86 1.37
C ALA A 93 7.31 2.94 2.33
N THR A 94 7.55 1.89 3.13
CA THR A 94 8.81 1.76 3.90
C THR A 94 10.00 1.71 2.94
N ALA A 95 9.91 0.91 1.88
CA ALA A 95 10.97 0.79 0.88
C ALA A 95 11.30 2.15 0.23
N MET A 96 10.27 2.97 -0.07
CA MET A 96 10.49 4.34 -0.53
C MET A 96 11.17 5.22 0.53
N ALA A 97 10.77 5.10 1.80
CA ALA A 97 11.34 5.87 2.91
C ALA A 97 12.83 5.57 3.14
N ILE A 98 13.24 4.29 3.11
CA ILE A 98 14.64 3.90 3.32
C ILE A 98 15.55 4.26 2.14
N GLY A 99 14.98 4.50 0.95
CA GLY A 99 15.69 5.02 -0.22
C GLY A 99 15.98 6.52 -0.17
N ALA A 100 15.48 7.21 0.86
CA ALA A 100 15.70 8.63 1.09
C ALA A 100 17.01 8.89 1.86
N ASP A 101 17.55 10.09 1.71
CA ASP A 101 18.73 10.53 2.47
C ASP A 101 18.40 10.68 3.96
N LYS A 102 17.13 10.95 4.30
CA LYS A 102 16.62 11.13 5.65
C LYS A 102 15.12 10.86 5.72
N ILE A 103 14.67 10.33 6.86
CA ILE A 103 13.25 10.09 7.16
C ILE A 103 12.84 11.02 8.31
N VAL A 104 11.81 11.83 8.12
CA VAL A 104 11.23 12.69 9.16
C VAL A 104 9.98 12.02 9.71
N MET A 105 9.93 11.76 11.02
CA MET A 105 8.85 11.02 11.66
C MET A 105 8.20 11.80 12.80
N GLY A 106 6.88 11.94 12.74
CA GLY A 106 6.04 12.39 13.87
C GLY A 106 5.91 11.31 14.96
N ARG A 107 5.28 11.60 16.09
CA ARG A 107 5.13 10.65 17.20
C ARG A 107 4.27 9.44 16.84
N LEU A 108 3.24 9.64 16.03
CA LEU A 108 2.35 8.56 15.55
C LEU A 108 2.92 7.84 14.33
N ALA A 109 4.05 8.29 13.78
CA ALA A 109 4.61 7.72 12.57
C ALA A 109 5.10 6.28 12.78
N GLU A 110 4.73 5.41 11.86
CA GLU A 110 5.06 3.99 11.83
C GLU A 110 5.55 3.57 10.44
N LEU A 111 6.63 2.79 10.45
CA LEU A 111 7.10 2.02 9.31
C LEU A 111 6.63 0.57 9.45
N GLY A 112 6.53 -0.15 8.34
CA GLY A 112 6.31 -1.60 8.34
C GLY A 112 7.52 -2.39 7.82
N PRO A 113 7.53 -3.73 7.97
CA PRO A 113 8.47 -4.61 7.28
C PRO A 113 8.46 -4.42 5.76
N VAL A 114 9.54 -4.84 5.08
CA VAL A 114 9.69 -4.80 3.60
C VAL A 114 9.67 -6.22 3.00
N ASP A 115 9.26 -7.21 3.80
CA ASP A 115 9.21 -8.61 3.40
C ASP A 115 8.09 -8.89 2.37
N PRO A 116 8.28 -9.87 1.48
CA PRO A 116 7.31 -10.20 0.46
C PRO A 116 6.27 -11.21 1.00
N THR A 117 4.99 -10.86 0.89
CA THR A 117 3.90 -11.82 1.10
C THR A 117 3.42 -12.38 -0.25
N ILE A 118 3.41 -13.70 -0.42
CA ILE A 118 2.82 -14.34 -1.60
C ILE A 118 1.48 -14.94 -1.24
N ALA A 119 0.42 -14.45 -1.89
CA ALA A 119 -0.88 -15.11 -1.87
C ALA A 119 -0.90 -16.26 -2.89
N THR A 120 -1.26 -17.45 -2.45
CA THR A 120 -1.59 -18.61 -3.29
C THR A 120 -3.05 -19.01 -3.04
N VAL A 121 -3.73 -19.57 -4.03
CA VAL A 121 -5.06 -20.17 -3.84
C VAL A 121 -4.92 -21.68 -3.90
N LYS A 122 -5.29 -22.38 -2.83
CA LYS A 122 -5.32 -23.84 -2.77
C LYS A 122 -6.73 -24.29 -2.42
N LYS A 123 -7.32 -25.17 -3.24
CA LYS A 123 -8.69 -25.70 -3.04
C LYS A 123 -9.79 -24.63 -2.88
N GLY A 124 -9.60 -23.45 -3.49
CA GLY A 124 -10.56 -22.34 -3.39
C GLY A 124 -10.37 -21.44 -2.16
N GLU A 125 -9.43 -21.77 -1.28
CA GLU A 125 -9.04 -20.92 -0.14
C GLU A 125 -7.76 -20.17 -0.46
N ARG A 126 -7.71 -18.89 -0.06
CA ARG A 126 -6.49 -18.09 -0.13
C ARG A 126 -5.56 -18.49 1.00
N LEU A 127 -4.42 -19.06 0.64
CA LEU A 127 -3.31 -19.36 1.52
C LEU A 127 -2.19 -18.36 1.23
N ASP A 128 -1.98 -17.42 2.14
CA ASP A 128 -0.82 -16.53 2.07
C ASP A 128 0.39 -17.28 2.68
N VAL A 129 1.45 -17.45 1.88
CA VAL A 129 2.68 -18.14 2.27
C VAL A 129 3.84 -17.16 2.18
N SER A 130 4.41 -16.81 3.33
CA SER A 130 5.60 -15.98 3.45
C SER A 130 6.86 -16.84 3.65
N VAL A 131 8.05 -16.29 3.40
CA VAL A 131 9.32 -17.00 3.67
C VAL A 131 9.59 -17.09 5.17
N GLU A 132 9.05 -16.14 5.90
CA GLU A 132 9.11 -15.98 7.34
C GLU A 132 8.31 -17.10 8.03
N ASP A 133 7.10 -17.41 7.57
CA ASP A 133 6.30 -18.53 8.09
C ASP A 133 6.98 -19.88 7.83
N MET A 134 7.59 -20.05 6.65
CA MET A 134 8.36 -21.25 6.32
C MET A 134 9.58 -21.41 7.22
N SER A 135 10.36 -20.33 7.40
CA SER A 135 11.52 -20.31 8.29
C SER A 135 11.09 -20.52 9.74
N GLY A 136 9.96 -19.93 10.14
CA GLY A 136 9.33 -20.08 11.44
C GLY A 136 8.94 -21.52 11.73
N TYR A 137 8.34 -22.23 10.77
CA TYR A 137 8.02 -23.65 10.90
C TYR A 137 9.29 -24.50 11.10
N ILE A 138 10.32 -24.30 10.28
CA ILE A 138 11.59 -25.03 10.41
C ILE A 138 12.27 -24.72 11.75
N ASN A 139 12.29 -23.45 12.17
CA ASN A 139 12.87 -23.04 13.45
C ASN A 139 12.08 -23.58 14.64
N PHE A 140 10.75 -23.64 14.56
CA PHE A 140 9.91 -24.25 15.58
C PHE A 140 10.24 -25.73 15.76
N LEU A 141 10.36 -26.49 14.67
CA LEU A 141 10.75 -27.90 14.73
C LEU A 141 12.16 -28.09 15.33
N LYS A 142 13.14 -27.30 14.89
CA LYS A 142 14.52 -27.38 15.37
C LYS A 142 14.68 -26.95 16.83
N ASN A 143 14.03 -25.87 17.25
CA ASN A 143 14.26 -25.25 18.55
C ASN A 143 13.33 -25.80 19.63
N LYS A 144 12.08 -26.13 19.29
CA LYS A 144 11.10 -26.61 20.27
C LYS A 144 11.10 -28.13 20.42
N PHE A 145 11.35 -28.85 19.32
CA PHE A 145 11.35 -30.32 19.30
C PHE A 145 12.74 -30.93 19.09
N GLU A 146 13.78 -30.11 18.99
CA GLU A 146 15.16 -30.54 18.83
C GLU A 146 15.38 -31.50 17.64
N ILE A 147 14.55 -31.38 16.60
CA ILE A 147 14.69 -32.15 15.37
C ILE A 147 15.97 -31.69 14.66
N LYS A 148 17.04 -32.48 14.81
CA LYS A 148 18.38 -32.20 14.26
C LYS A 148 18.81 -33.20 13.20
N ALA A 149 18.17 -34.37 13.16
CA ALA A 149 18.48 -35.41 12.19
C ALA A 149 18.04 -34.98 10.78
N GLU A 150 18.91 -35.22 9.80
CA GLU A 150 18.71 -34.80 8.41
C GLU A 150 17.48 -35.46 7.79
N ASP A 151 17.26 -36.75 8.05
CA ASP A 151 16.12 -37.53 7.58
C ASP A 151 14.77 -37.00 8.13
N GLN A 152 14.75 -36.56 9.39
CA GLN A 152 13.57 -35.95 10.00
C GLN A 152 13.29 -34.55 9.42
N SER A 153 14.33 -33.79 9.10
CA SER A 153 14.21 -32.49 8.46
C SER A 153 13.68 -32.60 7.02
N ILE A 154 14.16 -33.58 6.26
CA ILE A 154 13.66 -33.88 4.91
C ILE A 154 12.18 -34.24 4.97
N LYS A 155 11.76 -35.13 5.87
CA LYS A 155 10.33 -35.48 6.05
C LYS A 155 9.45 -34.29 6.41
N ALA A 156 9.95 -33.38 7.25
CA ALA A 156 9.22 -32.17 7.60
C ALA A 156 9.09 -31.20 6.40
N PHE A 157 10.15 -31.08 5.60
CA PHE A 157 10.15 -30.29 4.38
C PHE A 157 9.25 -30.89 3.30
N GLU A 158 9.25 -32.22 3.10
CA GLU A 158 8.34 -32.93 2.19
C GLU A 158 6.87 -32.63 2.54
N LYS A 159 6.50 -32.73 3.83
CA LYS A 159 5.16 -32.36 4.31
C LYS A 159 4.80 -30.91 4.02
N LEU A 160 5.74 -29.99 4.23
CA LEU A 160 5.54 -28.57 3.91
C LEU A 160 5.38 -28.35 2.40
N ALA A 161 6.19 -29.01 1.59
CA ALA A 161 6.16 -28.91 0.14
C ALA A 161 4.88 -29.49 -0.46
N ASP A 162 4.37 -30.59 0.10
CA ASP A 162 3.06 -31.14 -0.26
C ASP A 162 1.92 -30.18 0.08
N GLU A 163 2.05 -29.44 1.18
CA GLU A 163 1.04 -28.47 1.60
C GLU A 163 1.11 -27.15 0.80
N ALA A 164 2.30 -26.57 0.64
CA ALA A 164 2.47 -25.27 0.00
C ALA A 164 2.66 -25.33 -1.53
N SER A 165 2.98 -26.51 -2.10
CA SER A 165 3.51 -26.73 -3.45
C SER A 165 4.98 -26.27 -3.65
N PRO A 166 5.86 -27.11 -4.25
CA PRO A 166 7.24 -26.73 -4.56
C PRO A 166 7.38 -25.46 -5.40
N LEU A 167 6.43 -25.19 -6.33
CA LEU A 167 6.46 -23.98 -7.15
C LEU A 167 6.19 -22.72 -6.32
N THR A 168 5.29 -22.79 -5.33
CA THR A 168 5.06 -21.71 -4.37
C THR A 168 6.31 -21.47 -3.54
N LEU A 169 6.91 -22.54 -2.99
CA LEU A 169 8.15 -22.44 -2.20
C LEU A 169 9.27 -21.74 -2.99
N GLY A 170 9.49 -22.17 -4.23
CA GLY A 170 10.49 -21.57 -5.12
C GLY A 170 10.18 -20.12 -5.48
N ARG A 171 8.89 -19.77 -5.66
CA ARG A 171 8.47 -18.38 -5.90
C ARG A 171 8.70 -17.51 -4.66
N SER A 172 8.29 -17.98 -3.47
CA SER A 172 8.49 -17.29 -2.19
C SER A 172 9.97 -17.01 -1.95
N TYR A 173 10.84 -18.00 -2.16
CA TYR A 173 12.28 -17.79 -2.02
C TYR A 173 12.84 -16.75 -3.00
N ARG A 174 12.39 -16.75 -4.28
CA ARG A 174 12.83 -15.73 -5.25
C ARG A 174 12.37 -14.33 -4.88
N GLU A 175 11.12 -14.16 -4.44
CA GLU A 175 10.62 -12.85 -3.98
C GLU A 175 11.40 -12.38 -2.74
N TYR A 176 11.74 -13.28 -1.82
CA TYR A 176 12.58 -12.95 -0.66
C TYR A 176 13.97 -12.46 -1.05
N ILE A 177 14.67 -13.18 -1.95
CA ILE A 177 15.98 -12.74 -2.44
C ILE A 177 15.87 -11.37 -3.13
N LYS A 178 14.84 -11.18 -3.95
CA LYS A 178 14.59 -9.89 -4.61
C LYS A 178 14.32 -8.76 -3.60
N ALA A 179 13.48 -8.99 -2.59
CA ALA A 179 13.19 -8.00 -1.55
C ALA A 179 14.47 -7.57 -0.83
N ARG A 180 15.36 -8.52 -0.51
CA ARG A 180 16.68 -8.22 0.07
C ARG A 180 17.53 -7.37 -0.87
N GLU A 181 17.66 -7.76 -2.12
CA GLU A 181 18.46 -7.03 -3.11
C GLU A 181 17.94 -5.61 -3.34
N ASP A 182 16.64 -5.44 -3.52
CA ASP A 182 16.03 -4.14 -3.76
C ASP A 182 16.14 -3.24 -2.50
N THR A 183 15.97 -3.81 -1.30
CA THR A 183 16.21 -3.09 -0.04
C THR A 183 17.67 -2.64 0.08
N LYS A 184 18.64 -3.49 -0.28
CA LYS A 184 20.07 -3.13 -0.31
C LYS A 184 20.34 -1.96 -1.26
N LYS A 185 19.81 -2.01 -2.48
CA LYS A 185 19.98 -0.94 -3.47
C LYS A 185 19.36 0.37 -3.01
N LEU A 186 18.21 0.32 -2.33
CA LEU A 186 17.58 1.53 -1.78
C LEU A 186 18.44 2.15 -0.67
N LEU A 187 18.93 1.32 0.25
CA LEU A 187 19.79 1.80 1.34
C LEU A 187 21.15 2.31 0.83
N SER A 188 21.68 1.79 -0.28
CA SER A 188 22.98 2.23 -0.79
C SER A 188 23.01 3.70 -1.25
N PHE A 189 21.85 4.36 -1.36
CA PHE A 189 21.80 5.80 -1.59
C PHE A 189 22.27 6.64 -0.40
N ALA A 190 22.14 6.14 0.84
CA ALA A 190 22.34 6.94 2.05
C ALA A 190 23.14 6.24 3.16
N TYR A 191 23.45 4.95 3.02
CA TYR A 191 24.10 4.14 4.04
C TYR A 191 25.38 3.46 3.52
N GLU A 192 26.31 3.19 4.44
CA GLU A 192 27.51 2.38 4.17
C GLU A 192 27.20 0.88 4.25
N ASP A 193 27.93 0.07 3.48
CA ASP A 193 27.71 -1.39 3.32
C ASP A 193 27.50 -2.14 4.65
N LYS A 194 28.30 -1.84 5.68
CA LYS A 194 28.21 -2.52 6.98
C LYS A 194 26.88 -2.25 7.69
N ALA A 195 26.31 -1.06 7.53
CA ALA A 195 25.00 -0.72 8.11
C ALA A 195 23.86 -1.36 7.31
N ILE A 196 24.01 -1.43 5.98
CA ILE A 196 23.01 -1.98 5.06
C ILE A 196 22.64 -3.41 5.44
N ASP A 197 23.62 -4.30 5.62
CA ASP A 197 23.34 -5.71 5.90
C ASP A 197 22.54 -5.90 7.21
N LYS A 198 22.88 -5.13 8.26
CA LYS A 198 22.13 -5.15 9.52
C LYS A 198 20.69 -4.68 9.33
N ILE A 199 20.49 -3.58 8.60
CA ILE A 199 19.16 -3.01 8.38
C ILE A 199 18.29 -3.97 7.57
N VAL A 200 18.85 -4.57 6.51
CA VAL A 200 18.15 -5.55 5.67
C VAL A 200 17.76 -6.78 6.46
N GLU A 201 18.67 -7.32 7.28
CA GLU A 201 18.36 -8.46 8.17
C GLU A 201 17.19 -8.13 9.10
N ILE A 202 17.13 -6.90 9.64
CA ILE A 202 16.02 -6.52 10.51
C ILE A 202 14.72 -6.36 9.71
N LEU A 203 14.70 -5.50 8.70
CA LEU A 203 13.48 -5.12 7.96
C LEU A 203 12.87 -6.23 7.11
N VAL A 204 13.67 -7.23 6.73
CA VAL A 204 13.24 -8.33 5.87
C VAL A 204 13.14 -9.66 6.63
N GLU A 205 13.95 -9.92 7.67
CA GLU A 205 14.00 -11.27 8.28
C GLU A 205 13.54 -11.34 9.74
N LYS A 206 13.81 -10.31 10.56
CA LYS A 206 13.69 -10.42 12.03
C LYS A 206 12.39 -9.86 12.60
N LEU A 207 11.59 -9.18 11.80
CA LEU A 207 10.29 -8.70 12.24
C LEU A 207 9.32 -9.88 12.20
N TYR A 208 9.03 -10.44 13.37
CA TYR A 208 8.23 -11.67 13.56
C TYR A 208 6.77 -11.58 13.08
N SER A 209 6.36 -10.45 12.48
CA SER A 209 5.05 -10.24 11.90
C SER A 209 5.13 -9.22 10.77
N HIS A 210 4.49 -9.53 9.63
CA HIS A 210 4.22 -8.57 8.55
C HIS A 210 3.50 -7.30 9.02
N PHE A 211 2.85 -7.34 10.20
CA PHE A 211 2.12 -6.23 10.79
C PHE A 211 2.89 -5.53 11.91
N HIS A 212 4.19 -5.81 12.06
CA HIS A 212 5.01 -5.15 13.06
C HIS A 212 5.07 -3.64 12.80
N LEU A 213 4.68 -2.85 13.80
CA LEU A 213 4.62 -1.39 13.70
C LEU A 213 5.91 -0.79 14.24
N ILE A 214 6.81 -0.42 13.33
CA ILE A 214 8.11 0.17 13.67
C ILE A 214 7.92 1.65 13.95
N ASN A 215 7.88 2.03 15.23
CA ASN A 215 7.80 3.43 15.63
C ASN A 215 9.14 4.17 15.39
N ARG A 216 9.09 5.52 15.45
CA ARG A 216 10.27 6.37 15.22
C ARG A 216 11.50 6.04 16.09
N LYS A 217 11.28 5.58 17.32
CA LYS A 217 12.38 5.22 18.25
C LYS A 217 13.04 3.92 17.82
N GLU A 218 12.25 2.90 17.52
CA GLU A 218 12.76 1.63 17.02
C GLU A 218 13.49 1.80 15.69
N ALA A 219 12.89 2.54 14.75
CA ALA A 219 13.51 2.87 13.46
C ALA A 219 14.90 3.50 13.63
N LYS A 220 15.05 4.45 14.56
CA LYS A 220 16.31 5.15 14.81
C LYS A 220 17.32 4.32 15.60
N GLU A 221 16.91 3.78 16.74
CA GLU A 221 17.82 3.24 17.75
C GLU A 221 18.09 1.74 17.55
N ALA A 222 17.06 0.95 17.24
CA ALA A 222 17.20 -0.50 17.09
C ALA A 222 17.67 -0.87 15.68
N ILE A 223 16.98 -0.32 14.67
CA ILE A 223 17.24 -0.61 13.26
C ILE A 223 18.48 0.16 12.79
N GLY A 224 18.55 1.45 13.10
CA GLY A 224 19.66 2.33 12.70
C GLY A 224 19.36 3.16 11.44
N LEU A 225 18.09 3.42 11.16
CA LEU A 225 17.67 4.29 10.07
C LEU A 225 17.98 5.77 10.39
N ASN A 226 18.27 6.58 9.37
CA ASN A 226 18.52 8.01 9.46
C ASN A 226 17.22 8.80 9.72
N VAL A 227 16.71 8.66 10.94
CA VAL A 227 15.45 9.27 11.38
C VAL A 227 15.69 10.59 12.11
N GLU A 228 15.02 11.63 11.64
CA GLU A 228 14.83 12.92 12.31
C GLU A 228 13.45 12.94 12.96
N TYR A 229 13.39 13.24 14.26
CA TYR A 229 12.11 13.45 14.92
C TYR A 229 11.60 14.84 14.57
N ALA A 230 10.36 14.92 14.11
CA ALA A 230 9.69 16.21 13.96
C ALA A 230 9.59 16.90 15.34
N ASP A 231 9.89 18.19 15.37
CA ASP A 231 9.55 19.05 16.52
C ASP A 231 8.04 19.31 16.56
N ASP A 232 7.57 19.96 17.63
CA ASP A 232 6.13 20.13 17.87
C ASP A 232 5.44 20.95 16.77
N ASP A 233 6.10 21.99 16.25
CA ASP A 233 5.56 22.84 15.20
C ASP A 233 5.48 22.09 13.87
N LEU A 234 6.54 21.37 13.49
CA LEU A 234 6.57 20.57 12.28
C LEU A 234 5.56 19.43 12.35
N GLU A 235 5.48 18.75 13.50
CA GLU A 235 4.54 17.66 13.71
C GLU A 235 3.09 18.14 13.63
N SER A 236 2.78 19.33 14.16
CA SER A 236 1.45 19.93 14.03
C SER A 236 1.08 20.17 12.56
N LEU A 237 1.98 20.75 11.77
CA LEU A 237 1.72 20.96 10.33
C LEU A 237 1.61 19.66 9.55
N MET A 238 2.44 18.67 9.88
CA MET A 238 2.35 17.33 9.29
C MET A 238 1.00 16.69 9.60
N TRP A 239 0.52 16.81 10.82
CA TRP A 239 -0.76 16.26 11.25
C TRP A 239 -1.94 16.95 10.58
N ASP A 240 -1.94 18.28 10.50
CA ASP A 240 -2.98 19.04 9.82
C ASP A 240 -3.07 18.68 8.33
N LEU A 241 -1.92 18.50 7.65
CA LEU A 241 -1.89 18.06 6.26
C LEU A 241 -2.39 16.63 6.10
N TYR A 242 -2.07 15.74 7.03
CA TYR A 242 -2.64 14.39 7.05
C TYR A 242 -4.16 14.41 7.22
N LEU A 243 -4.69 15.19 8.18
CA LEU A 243 -6.14 15.31 8.42
C LEU A 243 -6.89 15.88 7.21
N TYR A 244 -6.28 16.80 6.46
CA TYR A 244 -6.82 17.26 5.19
C TYR A 244 -7.02 16.11 4.20
N TYR A 245 -6.01 15.25 3.99
CA TYR A 245 -6.15 14.11 3.09
C TYR A 245 -7.04 12.99 3.65
N GLU A 246 -7.08 12.80 4.97
CA GLU A 246 -8.01 11.89 5.64
C GLU A 246 -9.46 12.27 5.30
N GLN A 247 -9.76 13.57 5.27
CA GLN A 247 -11.04 14.10 4.87
C GLN A 247 -11.27 13.93 3.36
N GLU A 248 -10.34 14.33 2.51
CA GLU A 248 -10.48 14.23 1.03
C GLU A 248 -10.69 12.78 0.55
N LEU A 249 -10.08 11.81 1.23
CA LEU A 249 -10.18 10.39 0.90
C LEU A 249 -11.19 9.62 1.77
N HIS A 250 -11.92 10.31 2.65
CA HIS A 250 -12.96 9.77 3.51
C HIS A 250 -12.55 8.56 4.38
N PHE A 251 -11.36 8.57 5.00
CA PHE A 251 -10.87 7.39 5.74
C PHE A 251 -11.79 6.96 6.89
N LYS A 252 -12.53 7.90 7.48
CA LYS A 252 -13.41 7.64 8.64
C LYS A 252 -14.79 7.11 8.27
N THR A 253 -15.12 7.02 6.99
CA THR A 253 -16.44 6.57 6.54
C THR A 253 -16.28 5.36 5.64
N PRO A 254 -16.74 4.16 6.04
CA PRO A 254 -16.74 2.99 5.18
C PRO A 254 -17.37 3.30 3.81
N TYR A 255 -16.79 2.71 2.78
CA TYR A 255 -17.33 2.81 1.43
C TYR A 255 -18.47 1.81 1.27
N GLU A 256 -19.60 2.33 0.78
CA GLU A 256 -20.75 1.55 0.37
C GLU A 256 -21.15 2.03 -1.04
N ASP A 257 -21.49 1.08 -1.91
CA ASP A 257 -22.03 1.41 -3.23
C ASP A 257 -23.31 2.23 -3.06
N SER A 258 -23.40 3.34 -3.79
CA SER A 258 -24.55 4.24 -3.75
C SER A 258 -24.88 4.71 -5.17
N LEU A 259 -26.07 5.26 -5.38
CA LEU A 259 -26.43 5.86 -6.67
C LEU A 259 -25.92 7.31 -6.73
N PRO A 260 -25.52 7.80 -7.92
CA PRO A 260 -25.13 9.19 -8.08
C PRO A 260 -26.26 10.12 -7.65
N THR A 261 -25.97 11.05 -6.73
CA THR A 261 -26.91 12.09 -6.31
C THR A 261 -27.11 13.15 -7.40
N SER A 262 -26.10 13.32 -8.26
CA SER A 262 -26.13 14.19 -9.45
C SER A 262 -25.25 13.58 -10.55
N GLY A 263 -25.58 13.82 -11.82
CA GLY A 263 -24.81 13.29 -12.95
C GLY A 263 -25.10 11.82 -13.24
N THR A 264 -24.19 11.14 -13.95
CA THR A 264 -24.36 9.74 -14.39
C THR A 264 -23.42 8.75 -13.69
N TYR A 265 -22.47 9.23 -12.89
CA TYR A 265 -21.46 8.43 -12.21
C TYR A 265 -21.10 9.00 -10.84
N ILE A 266 -20.43 8.19 -10.02
CA ILE A 266 -19.76 8.59 -8.79
C ILE A 266 -18.25 8.46 -8.99
N ASP A 267 -17.50 9.44 -8.50
CA ASP A 267 -16.05 9.33 -8.36
C ASP A 267 -15.69 9.03 -6.92
N VAL A 268 -15.00 7.91 -6.71
CA VAL A 268 -14.48 7.52 -5.41
C VAL A 268 -12.97 7.74 -5.40
N PRO A 269 -12.45 8.67 -4.59
CA PRO A 269 -11.04 8.98 -4.60
C PRO A 269 -10.24 7.84 -3.94
N LEU A 270 -9.17 7.42 -4.61
CA LEU A 270 -8.33 6.28 -4.26
C LEU A 270 -6.93 6.71 -3.86
N ALA A 271 -6.39 7.76 -4.47
CA ALA A 271 -5.07 8.30 -4.13
C ALA A 271 -4.97 9.76 -4.54
N ILE A 272 -4.10 10.51 -3.87
CA ILE A 272 -3.77 11.90 -4.22
C ILE A 272 -2.25 12.04 -4.28
N ILE A 273 -1.78 12.66 -5.37
CA ILE A 273 -0.44 13.24 -5.46
C ILE A 273 -0.64 14.75 -5.58
N GLU A 274 -0.09 15.53 -4.66
CA GLU A 274 -0.25 16.98 -4.66
C GLU A 274 1.09 17.66 -4.49
N SER A 275 1.31 18.72 -5.25
CA SER A 275 2.41 19.65 -5.08
C SER A 275 1.88 21.06 -5.22
N GLU A 276 2.70 22.07 -4.93
CA GLU A 276 2.30 23.47 -5.01
C GLU A 276 1.66 23.89 -6.35
N ALA A 277 2.03 23.21 -7.45
CA ALA A 277 1.59 23.55 -8.81
C ALA A 277 0.48 22.66 -9.38
N LEU A 278 0.21 21.50 -8.77
CA LEU A 278 -0.63 20.46 -9.37
C LEU A 278 -1.21 19.56 -8.29
N LYS A 279 -2.49 19.21 -8.42
CA LYS A 279 -3.14 18.12 -7.72
C LYS A 279 -3.58 17.05 -8.72
N SER A 280 -3.08 15.83 -8.56
CA SER A 280 -3.51 14.64 -9.30
C SER A 280 -4.29 13.74 -8.37
N THR A 281 -5.56 13.49 -8.68
CA THR A 281 -6.42 12.58 -7.90
C THR A 281 -6.73 11.35 -8.73
N ARG A 282 -6.46 10.17 -8.17
CA ARG A 282 -6.84 8.89 -8.76
C ARG A 282 -8.23 8.53 -8.27
N CYS A 283 -9.16 8.28 -9.18
CA CYS A 283 -10.56 7.98 -8.85
C CYS A 283 -11.01 6.65 -9.47
N ALA A 284 -11.78 5.88 -8.71
CA ALA A 284 -12.67 4.86 -9.27
C ALA A 284 -13.97 5.56 -9.69
N ARG A 285 -14.16 5.72 -11.00
CA ARG A 285 -15.40 6.24 -11.58
C ARG A 285 -16.38 5.10 -11.81
N GLN A 286 -17.57 5.21 -11.23
CA GLN A 286 -18.54 4.13 -11.16
C GLN A 286 -19.90 4.55 -11.74
N TRP A 287 -20.45 3.69 -12.60
CA TRP A 287 -21.79 3.82 -13.17
C TRP A 287 -22.66 2.66 -12.74
N TYR A 288 -23.93 2.94 -12.46
CA TYR A 288 -24.89 1.94 -12.03
C TYR A 288 -26.06 1.87 -13.02
N SER A 289 -26.33 0.66 -13.52
CA SER A 289 -27.48 0.39 -14.39
C SER A 289 -28.45 -0.53 -13.67
N ALA A 290 -29.70 -0.09 -13.50
CA ALA A 290 -30.72 -0.89 -12.83
C ALA A 290 -30.96 -2.20 -13.60
N THR A 291 -30.97 -3.32 -12.87
CA THR A 291 -31.42 -4.60 -13.43
C THR A 291 -32.94 -4.70 -13.34
N GLN A 292 -33.58 -5.32 -14.34
CA GLN A 292 -35.03 -5.55 -14.33
C GLN A 292 -35.37 -6.77 -13.49
N LEU A 293 -35.26 -6.63 -12.17
CA LEU A 293 -35.52 -7.70 -11.21
C LEU A 293 -36.56 -7.26 -10.17
N PRO A 294 -37.32 -8.21 -9.59
CA PRO A 294 -38.23 -7.91 -8.50
C PRO A 294 -37.53 -7.24 -7.31
N ASP A 295 -38.25 -6.35 -6.63
CA ASP A 295 -37.75 -5.73 -5.40
C ASP A 295 -37.44 -6.78 -4.33
N ASN A 296 -36.38 -6.56 -3.54
CA ASN A 296 -35.85 -7.48 -2.53
C ASN A 296 -35.13 -8.72 -3.10
N SER A 297 -34.81 -8.72 -4.39
CA SER A 297 -33.80 -9.64 -4.93
C SER A 297 -32.44 -9.43 -4.25
N LYS A 298 -31.73 -10.52 -3.94
CA LYS A 298 -30.41 -10.49 -3.28
C LYS A 298 -29.36 -11.23 -4.10
N ILE A 299 -28.14 -10.70 -4.07
CA ILE A 299 -26.97 -11.41 -4.60
C ILE A 299 -26.63 -12.54 -3.64
N VAL A 300 -26.53 -13.76 -4.15
CA VAL A 300 -26.14 -14.95 -3.40
C VAL A 300 -25.03 -15.70 -4.12
N GLN A 301 -24.19 -16.40 -3.37
CA GLN A 301 -23.19 -17.30 -3.95
C GLN A 301 -23.67 -18.74 -3.79
N VAL A 302 -23.82 -19.45 -4.90
CA VAL A 302 -24.25 -20.86 -4.93
C VAL A 302 -23.20 -21.66 -5.70
N ASN A 303 -22.58 -22.64 -5.05
CA ASN A 303 -21.53 -23.48 -5.64
C ASN A 303 -20.43 -22.68 -6.37
N SER A 304 -19.96 -21.59 -5.75
CA SER A 304 -18.94 -20.67 -6.29
C SER A 304 -19.37 -19.86 -7.51
N GLN A 305 -20.65 -19.90 -7.91
CA GLN A 305 -21.24 -19.04 -8.94
C GLN A 305 -22.13 -17.98 -8.31
N LEU A 306 -22.15 -16.79 -8.90
CA LEU A 306 -23.06 -15.72 -8.52
C LEU A 306 -24.48 -16.06 -9.00
N GLY A 307 -25.44 -15.94 -8.09
CA GLY A 307 -26.86 -16.07 -8.37
C GLY A 307 -27.63 -14.89 -7.79
N ILE A 308 -28.86 -14.72 -8.27
CA ILE A 308 -29.82 -13.80 -7.67
C ILE A 308 -30.93 -14.62 -7.03
N LEU A 309 -31.05 -14.49 -5.71
CA LEU A 309 -32.21 -14.97 -4.97
C LEU A 309 -33.37 -14.01 -5.21
N LEU A 310 -34.40 -14.49 -5.90
CA LEU A 310 -35.66 -13.79 -6.07
C LEU A 310 -36.50 -13.86 -4.78
N PRO A 311 -37.45 -12.93 -4.57
CA PRO A 311 -38.39 -13.01 -3.44
C PRO A 311 -39.21 -14.31 -3.38
N SER A 312 -39.37 -14.99 -4.52
CA SER A 312 -40.03 -16.31 -4.62
C SER A 312 -39.16 -17.48 -4.16
N SER A 313 -37.99 -17.21 -3.57
CA SER A 313 -36.96 -18.20 -3.17
C SER A 313 -36.29 -18.94 -4.34
N ASN A 314 -36.56 -18.54 -5.58
CA ASN A 314 -35.87 -19.07 -6.75
C ASN A 314 -34.51 -18.39 -6.90
N VAL A 315 -33.48 -19.16 -7.25
CA VAL A 315 -32.16 -18.64 -7.57
C VAL A 315 -31.97 -18.67 -9.08
N LEU A 316 -31.68 -17.50 -9.68
CA LEU A 316 -31.29 -17.39 -11.08
C LEU A 316 -29.77 -17.27 -11.18
N PRO A 317 -29.08 -18.14 -11.95
CA PRO A 317 -27.67 -17.93 -12.25
C PRO A 317 -27.53 -16.69 -13.13
N ILE A 318 -26.56 -15.85 -12.79
CA ILE A 318 -26.31 -14.58 -13.48
C ILE A 318 -24.82 -14.39 -13.69
N ALA A 319 -24.48 -13.72 -14.79
CA ALA A 319 -23.15 -13.16 -15.00
C ALA A 319 -23.33 -11.68 -15.33
N PRO A 320 -22.55 -10.78 -14.71
CA PRO A 320 -22.58 -9.38 -15.11
C PRO A 320 -22.05 -9.26 -16.54
N LYS A 321 -22.41 -8.17 -17.22
CA LYS A 321 -21.77 -7.82 -18.50
C LYS A 321 -20.24 -7.80 -18.36
N PRO A 322 -19.49 -8.07 -19.44
CA PRO A 322 -18.03 -7.99 -19.41
C PRO A 322 -17.54 -6.66 -18.82
N GLY A 323 -16.71 -6.74 -17.77
CA GLY A 323 -16.19 -5.55 -17.07
C GLY A 323 -17.15 -4.89 -16.08
N ALA A 324 -18.29 -5.51 -15.77
CA ALA A 324 -19.20 -5.09 -14.72
C ALA A 324 -19.21 -6.07 -13.53
N SER A 325 -19.71 -5.59 -12.41
CA SER A 325 -20.03 -6.37 -11.20
C SER A 325 -21.48 -6.09 -10.80
N PHE A 326 -22.05 -6.91 -9.91
CA PHE A 326 -23.36 -6.59 -9.34
C PHE A 326 -23.20 -5.90 -7.98
N SER A 327 -24.07 -4.92 -7.73
CA SER A 327 -24.17 -4.21 -6.45
C SER A 327 -25.61 -4.23 -5.97
N ASP A 328 -25.82 -4.44 -4.67
CA ASP A 328 -27.12 -4.26 -4.02
C ASP A 328 -27.16 -2.87 -3.40
N ILE A 329 -28.05 -2.02 -3.90
CA ILE A 329 -28.25 -0.66 -3.39
C ILE A 329 -29.72 -0.48 -3.06
N GLY A 330 -30.03 -0.38 -1.77
CA GLY A 330 -31.40 -0.18 -1.30
C GLY A 330 -32.34 -1.34 -1.66
N ARG A 331 -31.86 -2.60 -1.63
CA ARG A 331 -32.63 -3.83 -1.96
C ARG A 331 -33.00 -3.95 -3.44
N LYS A 332 -32.26 -3.27 -4.30
CA LYS A 332 -32.32 -3.39 -5.76
C LYS A 332 -30.93 -3.72 -6.29
N ILE A 333 -30.89 -4.58 -7.29
CA ILE A 333 -29.63 -5.01 -7.90
C ILE A 333 -29.30 -4.09 -9.07
N TYR A 334 -28.05 -3.63 -9.11
CA TYR A 334 -27.50 -2.81 -10.18
C TYR A 334 -26.30 -3.53 -10.80
N GLU A 335 -26.13 -3.37 -12.11
CA GLU A 335 -24.84 -3.61 -12.76
C GLU A 335 -23.95 -2.38 -12.52
N LYS A 336 -22.86 -2.58 -11.79
CA LYS A 336 -21.81 -1.58 -11.57
C LYS A 336 -20.70 -1.75 -12.60
N ARG A 337 -20.47 -0.72 -13.40
CA ARG A 337 -19.26 -0.59 -14.23
C ARG A 337 -18.31 0.37 -13.54
N GLU A 338 -17.03 0.03 -13.51
CA GLU A 338 -15.99 0.84 -12.90
C GLU A 338 -14.82 1.03 -13.85
N VAL A 339 -14.24 2.24 -13.87
CA VAL A 339 -12.94 2.50 -14.47
C VAL A 339 -12.10 3.32 -13.50
N VAL A 340 -10.79 3.10 -13.51
CA VAL A 340 -9.86 3.89 -12.70
C VAL A 340 -9.11 4.85 -13.60
N LEU A 341 -9.06 6.12 -13.20
CA LEU A 341 -8.43 7.18 -13.97
C LEU A 341 -7.82 8.24 -13.06
N TRP A 342 -6.95 9.07 -13.63
CA TRP A 342 -6.36 10.22 -12.98
C TRP A 342 -6.99 11.52 -13.47
N GLU A 343 -7.28 12.41 -12.53
CA GLU A 343 -7.78 13.75 -12.78
C GLU A 343 -6.76 14.76 -12.26
N GLN A 344 -6.34 15.65 -13.15
CA GLN A 344 -5.38 16.71 -12.83
C GLN A 344 -6.10 18.05 -12.71
N THR A 345 -5.90 18.70 -11.57
CA THR A 345 -6.32 20.08 -11.34
C THR A 345 -5.08 20.92 -11.11
N LYS A 346 -4.91 21.96 -11.93
CA LYS A 346 -3.86 22.96 -11.72
C LYS A 346 -4.37 23.99 -10.73
N ASP A 347 -3.66 24.19 -9.64
CA ASP A 347 -3.91 25.32 -8.76
C ASP A 347 -3.50 26.60 -9.52
N GLN A 348 -4.45 27.53 -9.67
CA GLN A 348 -4.26 28.82 -10.35
C GLN A 348 -3.48 29.81 -9.50
#